data_AF-A0A372Q8L9-F1
#
_entry.id   AF-A0A372Q8L9-F1
#
_cell.length_a   1.000
_cell.length_b   1.000
_cell.length_c   1.000
_cell.angle_alpha   90.00
_cell.angle_beta   90.00
_cell.angle_gamma   90.00
#
_symmetry.space_group_name_H-M   'P 1'
#
loop_
_entity.id
_entity.type
_entity.pdbx_description
1 polymer ?
#
loop_
_entity_poly.entity_id
_entity_poly.type
_entity_poly.pdbx_seq_one_letter_code
_entity_poly.pdbx_strand_id
1 'polypeptide(L)'
;MSEHMSTFKNYPGQDVLISYLKERGIKSSYYGFLSANHDIIVNSILSTDKCEKLNSIWLHHFLTEAKSQLDWKIFVEVKNKAIADNSRYTKYLQTFWQNVFKEYEKENLVPNELSKGQSDWNMKTTTLQVKQKEELKRTRDDADIENLSTEYWKKQSRILKQSKDKLVYRQVVDNAFLVASAYESLIEDNIIPFIKLLKITLLTRSQMSLSSANEPVLQAIVENLLPSNYCIPELSLVMNGKKPKGSGRFSYSDIFILSDTGNNYVILELKYISLVGLNINQKNNLGSNELENLDKVLEKENEESLLKRQYSYWSKENKKTNITTIGEILNNGIDQLNSYMKVISKGKATNYSSSGIFDRRIKVSKSNPNKLKGFVVLVIGFRRILWKSVDDVTTNYTYNKV
;
A
#
# COMPACT_ATOMS: atom_id res chain seq x y z
N MET A 1 11.31 23.94 26.67
CA MET A 1 11.76 22.56 26.97
C MET A 1 10.55 21.71 27.29
N SER A 2 10.21 20.80 26.38
CA SER A 2 9.43 19.58 26.63
C SER A 2 9.39 18.86 25.29
N GLU A 3 10.37 17.97 25.09
CA GLU A 3 10.36 16.98 24.01
C GLU A 3 9.32 15.92 24.37
N HIS A 4 8.24 15.85 23.59
CA HIS A 4 7.41 14.65 23.56
C HIS A 4 8.08 13.64 22.63
N MET A 5 8.99 12.87 23.21
CA MET A 5 9.57 11.67 22.62
C MET A 5 8.45 10.63 22.48
N SER A 6 8.08 10.29 21.25
CA SER A 6 7.01 9.32 20.97
C SER A 6 7.51 7.92 21.36
N THR A 7 6.89 7.32 22.37
CA THR A 7 7.13 5.94 22.79
C THR A 7 6.61 4.98 21.72
N PHE A 8 7.47 4.56 20.78
CA PHE A 8 7.22 3.37 19.98
C PHE A 8 7.28 2.15 20.91
N LYS A 9 6.37 1.18 20.74
CA LYS A 9 6.40 -0.07 21.51
C LYS A 9 7.75 -0.75 21.32
N ASN A 10 8.49 -0.94 22.40
CA ASN A 10 9.76 -1.66 22.36
C ASN A 10 9.51 -3.16 22.14
N TYR A 11 10.15 -3.75 21.12
CA TYR A 11 10.14 -5.20 20.93
C TYR A 11 11.33 -5.83 21.68
N PRO A 12 11.21 -7.09 22.15
CA PRO A 12 12.31 -7.78 22.82
C PRO A 12 13.58 -7.80 21.94
N GLY A 13 14.71 -7.33 22.50
CA GLY A 13 15.99 -7.23 21.80
C GLY A 13 16.25 -5.94 21.02
N GLN A 14 15.35 -4.96 21.05
CA GLN A 14 15.54 -3.67 20.35
C GLN A 14 16.78 -2.89 20.82
N ASP A 15 17.00 -2.76 22.13
CA ASP A 15 18.13 -1.98 22.69
C ASP A 15 19.49 -2.56 22.27
N VAL A 16 19.56 -3.88 22.12
CA VAL A 16 20.74 -4.62 21.70
C VAL A 16 21.01 -4.40 20.21
N LEU A 17 19.96 -4.39 19.39
CA LEU A 17 20.05 -4.06 17.97
C LEU A 17 20.49 -2.61 17.75
N ILE A 18 19.94 -1.67 18.50
CA ILE A 18 20.36 -0.25 18.46
C ILE A 18 21.83 -0.12 18.86
N SER A 19 22.25 -0.79 19.94
CA SER A 19 23.64 -0.78 20.42
C SER A 19 24.59 -1.35 19.37
N TYR A 20 24.25 -2.50 18.78
CA TYR A 20 25.02 -3.13 17.71
C TYR A 20 25.22 -2.19 16.51
N LEU A 21 24.15 -1.52 16.07
CA LEU A 21 24.21 -0.59 14.94
C LEU A 21 25.07 0.64 15.24
N LYS A 22 24.98 1.19 16.45
CA LYS A 22 25.80 2.33 16.88
C LYS A 22 27.28 1.98 16.96
N GLU A 23 27.62 0.79 17.47
CA GLU A 23 28.99 0.32 17.58
C GLU A 23 29.61 0.02 16.21
N ARG A 24 28.85 -0.63 15.32
CA ARG A 24 29.36 -1.16 14.06
C ARG A 24 29.25 -0.17 12.89
N GLY A 25 28.28 0.73 12.91
CA GLY A 25 28.05 1.71 11.85
C GLY A 25 28.00 1.07 10.45
N ILE A 26 28.87 1.52 9.55
CA ILE A 26 29.02 0.98 8.19
C ILE A 26 29.42 -0.50 8.13
N LYS A 27 30.06 -1.02 9.18
CA LYS A 27 30.47 -2.43 9.26
C LYS A 27 29.32 -3.35 9.66
N SER A 28 28.17 -2.80 10.06
CA SER A 28 26.99 -3.56 10.46
C SER A 28 26.59 -4.55 9.38
N SER A 29 26.21 -5.75 9.79
CA SER A 29 25.57 -6.73 8.91
C SER A 29 24.46 -7.44 9.67
N TYR A 30 23.37 -7.73 8.97
CA TYR A 30 22.24 -8.46 9.54
C TYR A 30 22.69 -9.85 10.03
N TYR A 31 23.48 -10.55 9.23
CA TYR A 31 24.08 -11.83 9.63
C TYR A 31 24.96 -11.69 10.87
N GLY A 32 25.83 -10.68 10.91
CA GLY A 32 26.74 -10.46 12.03
C GLY A 32 25.98 -10.14 13.32
N PHE A 33 24.85 -9.45 13.22
CA PHE A 33 23.95 -9.22 14.33
C PHE A 33 23.33 -10.53 14.83
N LEU A 34 22.78 -11.36 13.93
CA LEU A 34 22.16 -12.65 14.29
C LEU A 34 23.15 -13.59 14.98
N SER A 35 24.38 -13.67 14.45
CA SER A 35 25.42 -14.56 15.01
C SER A 35 25.98 -14.06 16.34
N ALA A 36 26.07 -12.74 16.56
CA ALA A 36 26.63 -12.18 17.79
C ALA A 36 25.63 -12.11 18.95
N ASN A 37 24.33 -12.15 18.67
CA ASN A 37 23.27 -11.92 19.67
C ASN A 37 22.27 -13.08 19.73
N HIS A 38 22.74 -14.30 19.44
CA HIS A 38 21.93 -15.51 19.35
C HIS A 38 21.06 -15.74 20.59
N ASP A 39 21.66 -15.70 21.79
CA ASP A 39 20.96 -15.96 23.05
C ASP A 39 19.85 -14.93 23.34
N ILE A 40 20.06 -13.69 22.93
CA ILE A 40 19.08 -12.61 23.09
C ILE A 40 17.92 -12.80 22.12
N ILE A 41 18.19 -13.24 20.89
CA ILE A 41 17.19 -13.54 19.87
C ILE A 41 16.34 -14.74 20.31
N VAL A 42 16.94 -15.81 20.83
CA VAL A 42 16.23 -16.99 21.35
C VAL A 42 15.25 -16.58 22.46
N ASN A 43 15.71 -15.78 23.43
CA ASN A 43 14.88 -15.29 24.54
C ASN A 43 13.81 -14.27 24.12
N SER A 44 13.92 -13.71 22.91
CA SER A 44 12.98 -12.70 22.38
C SER A 44 11.84 -13.31 21.57
N ILE A 45 11.86 -14.62 21.31
CA ILE A 45 10.83 -15.32 20.55
C ILE A 45 9.60 -15.56 21.42
N LEU A 46 8.43 -15.24 20.88
CA LEU A 46 7.14 -15.48 21.52
C LEU A 46 6.53 -16.81 21.06
N SER A 47 5.69 -17.41 21.89
CA SER A 47 4.97 -18.66 21.56
C SER A 47 4.07 -18.57 20.33
N THR A 48 3.72 -17.36 19.90
CA THR A 48 2.92 -17.07 18.71
C THR A 48 3.74 -16.95 17.43
N ASP A 49 5.07 -16.89 17.52
CA ASP A 49 5.93 -16.68 16.37
C ASP A 49 6.06 -17.95 15.52
N LYS A 50 5.95 -17.78 14.21
CA LYS A 50 6.17 -18.87 13.25
C LYS A 50 7.61 -18.82 12.75
N CYS A 51 8.34 -19.92 12.84
CA CYS A 51 9.73 -20.05 12.37
C CYS A 51 9.94 -19.50 10.94
N GLU A 52 8.97 -19.70 10.05
CA GLU A 52 9.02 -19.22 8.65
C GLU A 52 8.98 -17.69 8.51
N LYS A 53 8.46 -16.98 9.53
CA LYS A 53 8.31 -15.51 9.54
C LYS A 53 9.42 -14.79 10.31
N LEU A 54 10.13 -15.48 11.21
CA LEU A 54 11.13 -14.87 12.09
C LEU A 54 12.21 -14.10 11.32
N ASN A 55 12.70 -14.65 10.21
CA ASN A 55 13.72 -13.97 9.40
C ASN A 55 13.23 -12.64 8.83
N SER A 56 11.98 -12.60 8.37
CA SER A 56 11.38 -11.39 7.79
C SER A 56 11.12 -10.33 8.86
N ILE A 57 10.67 -10.77 10.05
CA ILE A 57 10.45 -9.91 11.22
C ILE A 57 11.76 -9.27 11.67
N TRP A 58 12.80 -10.07 11.91
CA TRP A 58 14.08 -9.56 12.38
C TRP A 58 14.84 -8.74 11.34
N LEU A 59 14.71 -9.06 10.06
CA LEU A 59 15.25 -8.22 8.99
C LEU A 59 14.53 -6.87 8.94
N HIS A 60 13.22 -6.85 9.12
CA HIS A 60 12.44 -5.61 9.18
C HIS A 60 12.88 -4.75 10.36
N HIS A 61 13.03 -5.33 11.55
CA HIS A 61 13.55 -4.64 12.73
C HIS A 61 14.96 -4.07 12.48
N PHE A 62 15.86 -4.88 11.93
CA PHE A 62 17.22 -4.44 11.59
C PHE A 62 17.23 -3.24 10.65
N LEU A 63 16.42 -3.26 9.59
CA LEU A 63 16.35 -2.16 8.62
C LEU A 63 15.66 -0.91 9.19
N THR A 64 14.67 -1.09 10.06
CA THR A 64 13.96 0.01 10.72
C THR A 64 14.90 0.75 11.67
N GLU A 65 15.61 0.02 12.52
CA GLU A 65 16.59 0.62 13.42
C GLU A 65 17.78 1.19 12.66
N ALA A 66 18.30 0.51 11.64
CA ALA A 66 19.39 1.06 10.83
C ALA A 66 19.02 2.40 10.18
N LYS A 67 17.75 2.55 9.76
CA LYS A 67 17.25 3.81 9.19
C LYS A 67 17.14 4.93 10.23
N SER A 68 16.84 4.58 11.48
CA SER A 68 16.70 5.55 12.57
C SER A 68 18.03 5.93 13.21
N GLN A 69 19.01 5.02 13.24
CA GLN A 69 20.25 5.17 14.01
C GLN A 69 21.47 5.58 13.17
N LEU A 70 21.44 5.40 11.84
CA LEU A 70 22.60 5.65 10.97
C LEU A 70 22.37 6.84 10.03
N ASP A 71 23.45 7.53 9.68
CA ASP A 71 23.42 8.52 8.61
C ASP A 71 22.94 7.91 7.30
N TRP A 72 22.19 8.69 6.50
CA TRP A 72 21.57 8.23 5.26
C TRP A 72 22.52 7.46 4.32
N LYS A 73 23.75 7.97 4.14
CA LYS A 73 24.76 7.33 3.27
C LYS A 73 25.18 5.95 3.81
N ILE A 74 25.38 5.84 5.12
CA ILE A 74 25.75 4.59 5.81
C ILE A 74 24.56 3.63 5.79
N PHE A 75 23.35 4.12 6.05
CA PHE A 75 22.12 3.33 5.98
C PHE A 75 21.93 2.68 4.61
N VAL A 76 22.13 3.42 3.52
CA VAL A 76 21.98 2.87 2.16
C VAL A 76 22.94 1.70 1.93
N GLU A 77 24.19 1.81 2.38
CA GLU A 77 25.18 0.73 2.26
C GLU A 77 24.81 -0.48 3.12
N VAL A 78 24.45 -0.26 4.40
CA VAL A 78 24.05 -1.32 5.33
C VAL A 78 22.77 -2.02 4.86
N LYS A 79 21.79 -1.27 4.33
CA LYS A 79 20.57 -1.82 3.73
C LYS A 79 20.88 -2.71 2.55
N ASN A 80 21.68 -2.22 1.61
CA ASN A 80 22.04 -2.99 0.41
C ASN A 80 22.78 -4.28 0.78
N LYS A 81 23.69 -4.20 1.75
CA LYS A 81 24.41 -5.35 2.28
C LYS A 81 23.47 -6.35 2.96
N ALA A 82 22.59 -5.88 3.85
CA ALA A 82 21.62 -6.75 4.54
C ALA A 82 20.70 -7.50 3.57
N ILE A 83 20.20 -6.83 2.53
CA ILE A 83 19.36 -7.44 1.49
C ILE A 83 20.16 -8.44 0.65
N ALA A 84 21.40 -8.11 0.30
CA ALA A 84 22.29 -9.00 -0.45
C ALA A 84 22.62 -10.26 0.36
N ASP A 85 22.99 -10.12 1.62
CA ASP A 85 23.32 -11.20 2.54
C ASP A 85 22.10 -12.10 2.78
N ASN A 86 20.92 -11.52 3.01
CA ASN A 86 19.68 -12.27 3.22
C ASN A 86 19.31 -13.15 2.00
N SER A 87 19.58 -12.64 0.79
CA SER A 87 19.38 -13.38 -0.46
C SER A 87 20.47 -14.42 -0.72
N ARG A 88 21.71 -14.20 -0.28
CA ARG A 88 22.86 -15.08 -0.54
C ARG A 88 22.90 -16.25 0.43
N TYR A 89 22.55 -16.01 1.68
CA TYR A 89 22.64 -16.96 2.78
C TYR A 89 21.27 -17.54 3.18
N THR A 90 20.29 -17.58 2.27
CA THR A 90 18.92 -18.05 2.57
C THR A 90 18.87 -19.45 3.18
N LYS A 91 19.68 -20.40 2.68
CA LYS A 91 19.76 -21.76 3.27
C LYS A 91 20.31 -21.74 4.70
N TYR A 92 21.35 -20.94 4.93
CA TYR A 92 21.92 -20.76 6.26
C TYR A 92 20.91 -20.13 7.22
N LEU A 93 20.23 -19.07 6.80
CA LEU A 93 19.23 -18.38 7.63
C LEU A 93 18.05 -19.31 7.95
N GLN A 94 17.63 -20.15 7.00
CA GLN A 94 16.62 -21.17 7.27
C GLN A 94 17.08 -22.17 8.35
N THR A 95 18.32 -22.67 8.25
CA THR A 95 18.89 -23.54 9.29
C THR A 95 19.06 -22.83 10.63
N PHE A 96 19.51 -21.57 10.62
CA PHE A 96 19.66 -20.73 11.81
C PHE A 96 18.33 -20.61 12.56
N TRP A 97 17.26 -20.17 11.88
CA TRP A 97 15.95 -20.00 12.51
C TRP A 97 15.32 -21.32 12.95
N GLN A 98 15.57 -22.42 12.23
CA GLN A 98 15.16 -23.76 12.66
C GLN A 98 15.88 -24.20 13.95
N ASN A 99 17.16 -23.87 14.11
CA ASN A 99 17.91 -24.20 15.33
C ASN A 99 17.46 -23.34 16.50
N VAL A 100 17.33 -22.03 16.30
CA VAL A 100 16.80 -21.09 17.29
C VAL A 100 15.42 -21.53 17.79
N PHE A 101 14.52 -21.96 16.89
CA PHE A 101 13.19 -22.43 17.29
C PHE A 101 13.22 -23.76 18.05
N LYS A 102 14.10 -24.70 17.66
CA LYS A 102 14.31 -25.96 18.39
C LYS A 102 14.89 -25.74 19.79
N GLU A 103 15.75 -24.75 19.96
CA GLU A 103 16.31 -24.37 21.25
C GLU A 103 15.23 -23.74 22.14
N TYR A 104 14.44 -22.81 21.59
CA TYR A 104 13.25 -22.29 22.26
C TYR A 104 12.29 -23.40 22.73
N GLU A 105 12.01 -24.41 21.88
CA GLU A 105 11.16 -25.55 22.25
C GLU A 105 11.77 -26.39 23.38
N LYS A 106 13.09 -26.59 23.40
CA LYS A 106 13.78 -27.37 24.44
C LYS A 106 13.87 -26.63 25.79
N GLU A 107 14.01 -25.31 25.76
CA GLU A 107 14.16 -24.49 26.96
C GLU A 107 12.81 -24.16 27.61
N ASN A 108 11.72 -24.09 26.82
CA ASN A 108 10.41 -23.63 27.30
C ASN A 108 9.32 -24.72 27.34
N LEU A 109 9.57 -25.92 26.81
CA LEU A 109 8.66 -27.08 26.95
C LEU A 109 9.29 -28.13 27.87
N VAL A 110 8.76 -28.25 29.09
CA VAL A 110 9.09 -29.35 30.01
C VAL A 110 8.73 -30.70 29.36
N PRO A 111 9.51 -31.78 29.55
CA PRO A 111 9.33 -33.03 28.80
C PRO A 111 8.05 -33.74 29.25
N ASN A 112 7.15 -34.03 28.31
CA ASN A 112 6.13 -35.06 28.53
C ASN A 112 6.45 -36.26 27.62
N GLU A 113 6.55 -37.42 28.26
CA GLU A 113 6.97 -38.68 27.70
C GLU A 113 6.05 -39.23 26.58
N LEU A 114 6.71 -39.87 25.61
CA LEU A 114 6.31 -41.07 24.88
C LEU A 114 4.91 -41.13 24.21
N SER A 115 4.91 -40.97 22.88
CA SER A 115 4.34 -42.02 22.01
C SER A 115 5.07 -42.10 20.67
N LYS A 116 5.65 -43.27 20.42
CA LYS A 116 6.34 -43.68 19.19
C LYS A 116 5.45 -43.54 17.95
N GLY A 117 6.08 -43.19 16.83
CA GLY A 117 5.54 -43.34 15.49
C GLY A 117 6.61 -43.03 14.44
N GLN A 118 7.61 -43.91 14.31
CA GLN A 118 8.51 -43.92 13.16
C GLN A 118 7.70 -44.21 11.89
N SER A 119 7.85 -43.38 10.87
CA SER A 119 7.81 -43.86 9.48
C SER A 119 8.80 -43.06 8.65
N ASP A 120 9.90 -43.71 8.32
CA ASP A 120 10.90 -43.28 7.35
C ASP A 120 10.26 -43.00 5.98
N TRP A 121 10.61 -41.87 5.36
CA TRP A 121 10.58 -41.72 3.91
C TRP A 121 11.94 -41.23 3.42
N ASN A 122 12.85 -42.19 3.27
CA ASN A 122 13.96 -42.09 2.34
C ASN A 122 13.41 -42.31 0.93
N MET A 123 13.57 -41.34 0.02
CA MET A 123 13.51 -41.63 -1.41
C MET A 123 14.79 -41.18 -2.12
N LYS A 124 15.56 -42.21 -2.48
CA LYS A 124 16.77 -42.18 -3.29
C LYS A 124 16.58 -41.38 -4.57
N THR A 125 17.54 -40.48 -4.82
CA THR A 125 17.86 -39.96 -6.15
C THR A 125 18.41 -41.10 -7.03
N THR A 126 17.66 -41.46 -8.07
CA THR A 126 18.19 -42.26 -9.18
C THR A 126 18.16 -41.43 -10.45
N THR A 127 19.35 -41.16 -10.96
CA THR A 127 19.66 -40.55 -12.25
C THR A 127 19.23 -41.47 -13.39
N LEU A 128 18.46 -40.98 -14.35
CA LEU A 128 18.34 -41.59 -15.67
C LEU A 128 18.23 -40.49 -16.73
N GLN A 129 19.28 -40.39 -17.54
CA GLN A 129 19.33 -39.59 -18.76
C GLN A 129 18.55 -40.30 -19.87
N VAL A 130 17.58 -39.62 -20.50
CA VAL A 130 17.21 -39.89 -21.90
C VAL A 130 16.93 -38.56 -22.61
N LYS A 131 17.46 -38.46 -23.83
CA LYS A 131 17.50 -37.32 -24.76
C LYS A 131 16.12 -36.94 -25.35
N GLN A 132 16.02 -35.64 -25.69
CA GLN A 132 15.30 -34.93 -26.78
C GLN A 132 14.32 -35.75 -27.68
N LYS A 133 13.19 -35.27 -28.22
CA LYS A 133 12.88 -34.00 -28.91
C LYS A 133 11.38 -33.98 -29.31
N GLU A 134 10.81 -32.77 -29.50
CA GLU A 134 9.65 -32.42 -30.35
C GLU A 134 8.28 -33.08 -30.14
N GLU A 135 7.27 -32.30 -29.67
CA GLU A 135 6.10 -31.94 -30.50
C GLU A 135 5.21 -30.87 -29.83
N LEU A 136 4.95 -29.79 -30.57
CA LEU A 136 3.98 -28.75 -30.28
C LEU A 136 2.56 -29.30 -30.51
N LYS A 137 1.75 -29.48 -29.46
CA LYS A 137 0.28 -29.48 -29.58
C LYS A 137 -0.36 -28.71 -28.43
N ARG A 138 -1.12 -27.67 -28.79
CA ARG A 138 -2.06 -26.97 -27.90
C ARG A 138 -3.23 -27.91 -27.58
N THR A 139 -3.66 -27.94 -26.32
CA THR A 139 -5.06 -28.19 -25.98
C THR A 139 -5.38 -27.50 -24.65
N ARG A 140 -6.60 -26.98 -24.53
CA ARG A 140 -7.05 -25.98 -23.56
C ARG A 140 -7.19 -26.49 -22.12
N ASP A 141 -7.09 -25.49 -21.26
CA ASP A 141 -7.32 -25.34 -19.82
C ASP A 141 -8.57 -26.03 -19.23
N ASP A 142 -8.43 -26.41 -17.95
CA ASP A 142 -9.40 -26.31 -16.83
C ASP A 142 -9.38 -27.50 -15.85
N ALA A 143 -8.19 -27.97 -15.47
CA ALA A 143 -8.00 -28.77 -14.26
C ALA A 143 -6.63 -28.43 -13.63
N ASP A 144 -6.61 -28.26 -12.31
CA ASP A 144 -5.43 -28.05 -11.43
C ASP A 144 -4.85 -26.63 -11.28
N ILE A 145 -5.68 -25.66 -10.86
CA ILE A 145 -5.23 -24.30 -10.48
C ILE A 145 -4.22 -24.29 -9.32
N GLU A 146 -4.33 -25.23 -8.37
CA GLU A 146 -3.47 -25.26 -7.18
C GLU A 146 -2.03 -25.68 -7.50
N ASN A 147 -1.88 -26.65 -8.42
CA ASN A 147 -0.57 -27.12 -8.87
C ASN A 147 0.07 -26.12 -9.86
N LEU A 148 -0.75 -25.48 -10.71
CA LEU A 148 -0.35 -24.41 -11.64
C LEU A 148 0.20 -23.17 -10.92
N SER A 149 -0.42 -22.76 -9.80
CA SER A 149 0.05 -21.61 -9.00
C SER A 149 1.47 -21.86 -8.47
N THR A 150 1.71 -23.05 -7.93
CA THR A 150 2.99 -23.40 -7.30
C THR A 150 4.12 -23.52 -8.34
N GLU A 151 3.84 -24.14 -9.50
CA GLU A 151 4.79 -24.18 -10.62
C GLU A 151 5.02 -22.81 -11.25
N TYR A 152 3.97 -22.00 -11.39
CA TYR A 152 4.05 -20.63 -11.87
C TYR A 152 4.96 -19.79 -10.97
N TRP A 153 4.75 -19.81 -9.64
CA TRP A 153 5.58 -19.08 -8.69
C TRP A 153 7.04 -19.56 -8.69
N LYS A 154 7.27 -20.87 -8.81
CA LYS A 154 8.63 -21.42 -8.98
C LYS A 154 9.29 -20.90 -10.25
N LYS A 155 8.55 -20.84 -11.37
CA LYS A 155 9.02 -20.31 -12.65
C LYS A 155 9.31 -18.80 -12.57
N GLN A 156 8.40 -18.00 -12.01
CA GLN A 156 8.59 -16.57 -11.81
C GLN A 156 9.79 -16.29 -10.90
N SER A 157 9.92 -17.05 -9.80
CA SER A 157 11.06 -16.95 -8.88
C SER A 157 12.39 -17.27 -9.58
N ARG A 158 12.42 -18.24 -10.49
CA ARG A 158 13.59 -18.55 -11.31
C ARG A 158 13.91 -17.41 -12.27
N ILE A 159 12.92 -16.82 -12.93
CA ILE A 159 13.10 -15.67 -13.83
C ILE A 159 13.68 -14.50 -13.03
N LEU A 160 13.08 -14.13 -11.91
CA LEU A 160 13.54 -13.08 -11.00
C LEU A 160 15.00 -13.28 -10.56
N LYS A 161 15.39 -14.52 -10.22
CA LYS A 161 16.78 -14.84 -9.87
C LYS A 161 17.73 -14.66 -11.05
N GLN A 162 17.32 -15.08 -12.24
CA GLN A 162 18.14 -14.97 -13.46
C GLN A 162 18.23 -13.54 -14.01
N SER A 163 17.24 -12.69 -13.70
CA SER A 163 17.16 -11.30 -14.17
C SER A 163 17.44 -10.26 -13.09
N LYS A 164 17.86 -10.66 -11.88
CA LYS A 164 18.08 -9.78 -10.71
C LYS A 164 19.03 -8.60 -11.00
N ASP A 165 20.01 -8.81 -11.87
CA ASP A 165 21.00 -7.79 -12.23
C ASP A 165 20.56 -6.91 -13.40
N LYS A 166 19.45 -7.25 -14.07
CA LYS A 166 18.87 -6.39 -15.11
C LYS A 166 18.18 -5.20 -14.44
N LEU A 167 18.65 -3.99 -14.74
CA LEU A 167 18.14 -2.75 -14.18
C LEU A 167 16.61 -2.62 -14.27
N VAL A 168 16.03 -2.95 -15.43
CA VAL A 168 14.58 -2.89 -15.67
C VAL A 168 13.81 -3.80 -14.71
N TYR A 169 14.31 -5.00 -14.43
CA TYR A 169 13.65 -5.92 -13.50
C TYR A 169 13.72 -5.41 -12.07
N ARG A 170 14.88 -4.88 -11.65
CA ARG A 170 15.04 -4.28 -10.33
C ARG A 170 14.05 -3.14 -10.13
N GLN A 171 13.94 -2.24 -11.12
CA GLN A 171 13.02 -1.11 -11.06
C GLN A 171 11.55 -1.55 -10.99
N VAL A 172 11.13 -2.54 -11.77
CA VAL A 172 9.75 -3.07 -11.72
C VAL A 172 9.45 -3.68 -10.35
N VAL A 173 10.39 -4.44 -9.79
CA VAL A 173 10.23 -5.05 -8.46
C VAL A 173 10.18 -3.99 -7.36
N ASP A 174 11.06 -3.00 -7.41
CA ASP A 174 11.09 -1.89 -6.45
C ASP A 174 9.78 -1.09 -6.50
N ASN A 175 9.26 -0.81 -7.71
CA ASN A 175 7.97 -0.15 -7.89
C ASN A 175 6.82 -0.98 -7.34
N ALA A 176 6.80 -2.29 -7.60
CA ALA A 176 5.79 -3.18 -7.06
C ALA A 176 5.81 -3.21 -5.52
N PHE A 177 7.01 -3.17 -4.91
CA PHE A 177 7.16 -3.08 -3.47
C PHE A 177 6.61 -1.75 -2.93
N LEU A 178 6.91 -0.62 -3.57
CA LEU A 178 6.37 0.69 -3.19
C LEU A 178 4.83 0.72 -3.26
N VAL A 179 4.25 0.12 -4.30
CA VAL A 179 2.79 -0.02 -4.45
C VAL A 179 2.20 -0.85 -3.33
N ALA A 180 2.77 -2.04 -3.05
CA ALA A 180 2.29 -2.92 -1.99
C ALA A 180 2.37 -2.24 -0.62
N SER A 181 3.51 -1.63 -0.29
CA SER A 181 3.69 -0.90 0.98
C SER A 181 2.75 0.30 1.10
N ALA A 182 2.49 1.02 0.00
CA ALA A 182 1.54 2.14 0.01
C ALA A 182 0.11 1.68 0.26
N TYR A 183 -0.30 0.56 -0.34
CA TYR A 183 -1.60 -0.06 -0.09
C TYR A 183 -1.73 -0.53 1.36
N GLU A 184 -0.77 -1.29 1.88
CA GLU A 184 -0.79 -1.80 3.26
C GLU A 184 -0.87 -0.64 4.28
N SER A 185 -0.01 0.36 4.10
CA SER A 185 -0.01 1.56 4.96
C SER A 185 -1.35 2.29 4.91
N LEU A 186 -1.98 2.37 3.74
CA LEU A 186 -3.27 3.03 3.57
C LEU A 186 -4.37 2.29 4.35
N ILE A 187 -4.41 0.95 4.29
CA ILE A 187 -5.32 0.12 5.10
C ILE A 187 -5.08 0.33 6.60
N GLU A 188 -3.83 0.55 7.00
CA GLU A 188 -3.41 0.84 8.37
C GLU A 188 -3.66 2.28 8.84
N ASP A 189 -4.42 3.09 8.10
CA ASP A 189 -4.69 4.51 8.38
C ASP A 189 -3.49 5.46 8.17
N ASN A 190 -2.48 5.03 7.42
CA ASN A 190 -1.32 5.84 7.09
C ASN A 190 -1.27 6.15 5.59
N ILE A 191 -1.86 7.28 5.20
CA ILE A 191 -1.90 7.71 3.80
C ILE A 191 -0.56 8.23 3.25
N ILE A 192 0.43 8.53 4.11
CA ILE A 192 1.67 9.21 3.70
C ILE A 192 2.44 8.47 2.60
N PRO A 193 2.64 7.15 2.65
CA PRO A 193 3.34 6.42 1.58
C PRO A 193 2.59 6.49 0.25
N PHE A 194 1.26 6.43 0.28
CA PHE A 194 0.42 6.61 -0.90
C PHE A 194 0.56 8.02 -1.51
N ILE A 195 0.53 9.09 -0.69
CA ILE A 195 0.75 10.47 -1.20
C ILE A 195 2.12 10.62 -1.85
N LYS A 196 3.16 10.05 -1.25
CA LYS A 196 4.52 10.08 -1.82
C LYS A 196 4.57 9.38 -3.18
N LEU A 197 3.96 8.20 -3.27
CA LEU A 197 3.88 7.43 -4.51
C LEU A 197 3.10 8.19 -5.59
N LEU A 198 1.92 8.74 -5.24
CA LEU A 198 1.10 9.54 -6.13
C LEU A 198 1.87 10.76 -6.66
N LYS A 199 2.59 11.48 -5.78
CA LYS A 199 3.42 12.62 -6.17
C LYS A 199 4.53 12.22 -7.15
N ILE A 200 5.24 11.13 -6.90
CA ILE A 200 6.27 10.62 -7.82
C ILE A 200 5.65 10.36 -9.19
N THR A 201 4.52 9.66 -9.25
CA THR A 201 3.81 9.35 -10.50
C THR A 201 3.36 10.61 -11.24
N LEU A 202 2.78 11.59 -10.55
CA LEU A 202 2.35 12.85 -11.16
C LEU A 202 3.53 13.64 -11.75
N LEU A 203 4.68 13.66 -11.07
CA LEU A 203 5.89 14.33 -11.55
C LEU A 203 6.50 13.71 -12.80
N THR A 204 6.20 12.45 -13.12
CA THR A 204 6.64 11.82 -14.39
C THR A 204 5.84 12.29 -15.60
N ARG A 205 4.71 12.97 -15.39
CA ARG A 205 3.86 13.39 -16.51
C ARG A 205 4.44 14.60 -17.24
N SER A 206 4.14 14.66 -18.53
CA SER A 206 4.54 15.80 -19.38
C SER A 206 3.94 17.10 -18.86
N GLN A 207 4.71 18.18 -18.95
CA GLN A 207 4.24 19.54 -18.68
C GLN A 207 3.01 19.91 -19.51
N MET A 208 2.88 19.37 -20.73
CA MET A 208 1.69 19.59 -21.58
C MET A 208 0.40 19.05 -20.95
N SER A 209 0.49 18.08 -20.03
CA SER A 209 -0.69 17.55 -19.34
C SER A 209 -1.14 18.40 -18.14
N LEU A 210 -0.32 19.36 -17.71
CA LEU A 210 -0.66 20.28 -16.60
C LEU A 210 -1.91 21.12 -16.89
N SER A 211 -2.16 21.45 -18.16
CA SER A 211 -3.26 22.33 -18.55
C SER A 211 -4.61 21.63 -18.64
N SER A 212 -4.63 20.32 -18.89
CA SER A 212 -5.85 19.55 -19.19
C SER A 212 -6.24 18.52 -18.13
N ALA A 213 -5.40 18.30 -17.13
CA ALA A 213 -5.70 17.38 -16.03
C ALA A 213 -6.91 17.84 -15.20
N ASN A 214 -7.68 16.86 -14.73
CA ASN A 214 -8.92 17.02 -13.96
C ASN A 214 -9.13 15.77 -13.08
N GLU A 215 -10.25 15.72 -12.35
CA GLU A 215 -10.59 14.60 -11.45
C GLU A 215 -10.61 13.23 -12.16
N PRO A 216 -11.26 13.05 -13.34
CA PRO A 216 -11.17 11.79 -14.09
C PRO A 216 -9.74 11.35 -14.43
N VAL A 217 -8.86 12.29 -14.79
CA VAL A 217 -7.45 11.99 -15.06
C VAL A 217 -6.73 11.55 -13.77
N LEU A 218 -6.99 12.24 -12.66
CA LEU A 218 -6.43 11.87 -11.36
C LEU A 218 -6.92 10.47 -10.92
N GLN A 219 -8.20 10.18 -11.07
CA GLN A 219 -8.79 8.89 -10.76
C GLN A 219 -8.12 7.78 -11.56
N ALA A 220 -7.97 7.94 -12.88
CA ALA A 220 -7.28 6.95 -13.72
C ALA A 220 -5.82 6.73 -13.28
N ILE A 221 -5.12 7.75 -12.79
CA ILE A 221 -3.77 7.61 -12.25
C ILE A 221 -3.78 6.79 -10.96
N VAL A 222 -4.69 7.10 -10.03
CA VAL A 222 -4.79 6.39 -8.74
C VAL A 222 -5.20 4.93 -8.95
N GLU A 223 -6.16 4.66 -9.86
CA GLU A 223 -6.58 3.31 -10.22
C GLU A 223 -5.40 2.44 -10.71
N ASN A 224 -4.47 3.03 -11.47
CA ASN A 224 -3.28 2.32 -11.95
C ASN A 224 -2.17 2.16 -10.90
N LEU A 225 -2.23 2.92 -9.80
CA LEU A 225 -1.26 2.79 -8.71
C LEU A 225 -1.67 1.72 -7.69
N LEU A 226 -2.97 1.47 -7.54
CA LEU A 226 -3.48 0.54 -6.54
C LEU A 226 -3.67 -0.87 -7.11
N PRO A 227 -3.47 -1.93 -6.30
CA PRO A 227 -3.76 -3.29 -6.71
C PRO A 227 -5.23 -3.47 -7.16
N SER A 228 -5.43 -3.85 -8.42
CA SER A 228 -6.76 -3.90 -9.04
C SER A 228 -7.74 -4.86 -8.37
N ASN A 229 -7.27 -5.93 -7.73
CA ASN A 229 -8.12 -6.90 -7.01
C ASN A 229 -8.76 -6.29 -5.74
N TYR A 230 -8.15 -5.24 -5.19
CA TYR A 230 -8.61 -4.58 -3.96
C TYR A 230 -9.24 -3.22 -4.23
N CYS A 231 -9.21 -2.73 -5.47
CA CYS A 231 -9.74 -1.44 -5.85
C CYS A 231 -11.10 -1.59 -6.58
N ILE A 232 -12.07 -0.77 -6.18
CA ILE A 232 -13.37 -0.60 -6.83
C ILE A 232 -13.53 0.87 -7.18
N PRO A 233 -13.24 1.27 -8.42
CA PRO A 233 -13.47 2.63 -8.86
C PRO A 233 -14.96 2.89 -9.08
N GLU A 234 -15.39 4.12 -8.83
CA GLU A 234 -16.77 4.59 -8.98
C GLU A 234 -17.76 3.64 -8.31
N LEU A 235 -17.59 3.42 -7.00
CA LEU A 235 -18.50 2.57 -6.24
C LEU A 235 -19.91 3.17 -6.29
N SER A 236 -20.84 2.43 -6.89
CA SER A 236 -22.21 2.89 -7.10
C SER A 236 -23.04 2.83 -5.81
N LEU A 237 -23.64 3.96 -5.44
CA LEU A 237 -24.40 4.15 -4.21
C LEU A 237 -25.82 4.66 -4.48
N VAL A 238 -26.79 4.19 -3.70
CA VAL A 238 -28.09 4.84 -3.53
C VAL A 238 -27.99 5.78 -2.34
N MET A 239 -27.88 7.09 -2.61
CA MET A 239 -27.75 8.10 -1.56
C MET A 239 -29.07 8.30 -0.82
N ASN A 240 -30.14 8.56 -1.57
CA ASN A 240 -31.47 8.75 -1.03
C ASN A 240 -32.52 8.25 -2.02
N GLY A 241 -33.09 7.07 -1.74
CA GLY A 241 -34.08 6.44 -2.62
C GLY A 241 -35.42 7.17 -2.74
N LYS A 242 -35.70 8.15 -1.86
CA LYS A 242 -36.90 8.99 -1.95
C LYS A 242 -36.79 10.08 -3.01
N LYS A 243 -35.58 10.40 -3.47
CA LYS A 243 -35.34 11.44 -4.47
C LYS A 243 -35.64 10.92 -5.90
N PRO A 244 -36.15 11.78 -6.81
CA PRO A 244 -36.29 11.40 -8.22
C PRO A 244 -34.92 11.15 -8.87
N LYS A 245 -34.89 10.34 -9.94
CA LYS A 245 -33.67 10.06 -10.70
C LYS A 245 -33.05 11.39 -11.20
N GLY A 246 -31.74 11.54 -11.06
CA GLY A 246 -31.01 12.75 -11.45
C GLY A 246 -30.95 13.86 -10.40
N SER A 247 -31.66 13.74 -9.26
CA SER A 247 -31.66 14.78 -8.20
C SER A 247 -30.73 14.47 -7.01
N GLY A 248 -29.68 13.69 -7.24
CA GLY A 248 -28.82 13.15 -6.18
C GLY A 248 -29.39 11.89 -5.51
N ARG A 249 -30.22 11.12 -6.22
CA ARG A 249 -30.66 9.78 -5.80
C ARG A 249 -29.49 8.79 -5.77
N PHE A 250 -28.64 8.86 -6.79
CA PHE A 250 -27.48 8.01 -6.97
C PHE A 250 -26.21 8.85 -6.90
N SER A 251 -25.12 8.24 -6.45
CA SER A 251 -23.79 8.83 -6.53
C SER A 251 -22.75 7.73 -6.71
N TYR A 252 -21.54 8.14 -7.06
CA TYR A 252 -20.40 7.27 -7.24
C TYR A 252 -19.28 7.78 -6.33
N SER A 253 -18.75 6.89 -5.49
CA SER A 253 -17.55 7.19 -4.71
C SER A 253 -16.33 6.88 -5.55
N ASP A 254 -15.38 7.81 -5.64
CA ASP A 254 -14.29 7.74 -6.61
C ASP A 254 -13.52 6.43 -6.53
N ILE A 255 -12.99 6.10 -5.34
CA ILE A 255 -12.24 4.86 -5.14
C ILE A 255 -12.57 4.24 -3.79
N PHE A 256 -13.07 3.00 -3.82
CA PHE A 256 -13.27 2.15 -2.66
C PHE A 256 -12.23 1.02 -2.61
N ILE A 257 -11.51 0.92 -1.51
CA ILE A 257 -10.39 0.01 -1.33
C ILE A 257 -10.75 -1.04 -0.27
N LEU A 258 -10.61 -2.30 -0.68
CA LEU A 258 -10.85 -3.48 0.13
C LEU A 258 -9.58 -3.86 0.91
N SER A 259 -9.76 -4.33 2.13
CA SER A 259 -8.71 -5.01 2.90
C SER A 259 -8.58 -6.46 2.46
N ASP A 260 -7.36 -6.98 2.41
CA ASP A 260 -7.06 -8.40 2.20
C ASP A 260 -7.45 -9.28 3.40
N THR A 261 -7.31 -8.76 4.62
CA THR A 261 -7.69 -9.44 5.86
C THR A 261 -9.18 -9.37 6.19
N GLY A 262 -9.99 -8.73 5.33
CA GLY A 262 -11.42 -8.46 5.57
C GLY A 262 -11.73 -7.44 6.68
N ASN A 263 -10.72 -6.78 7.25
CA ASN A 263 -10.87 -5.82 8.34
C ASN A 263 -10.34 -4.44 7.93
N ASN A 264 -11.17 -3.41 8.08
CA ASN A 264 -10.95 -2.03 7.61
C ASN A 264 -11.12 -1.84 6.10
N TYR A 265 -11.75 -0.74 5.72
CA TYR A 265 -11.96 -0.37 4.31
C TYR A 265 -11.60 1.09 4.15
N VAL A 266 -11.01 1.46 3.02
CA VAL A 266 -10.61 2.84 2.77
C VAL A 266 -11.40 3.40 1.61
N ILE A 267 -11.88 4.63 1.78
CA ILE A 267 -12.52 5.39 0.72
C ILE A 267 -11.63 6.59 0.42
N LEU A 268 -11.27 6.76 -0.86
CA LEU A 268 -10.60 7.95 -1.34
C LEU A 268 -11.59 8.80 -2.12
N GLU A 269 -11.75 10.04 -1.70
CA GLU A 269 -12.41 11.10 -2.47
C GLU A 269 -11.33 11.96 -3.11
N LEU A 270 -11.37 12.11 -4.42
CA LEU A 270 -10.33 12.74 -5.22
C LEU A 270 -10.81 14.10 -5.73
N LYS A 271 -10.06 15.15 -5.41
CA LYS A 271 -10.30 16.50 -5.93
C LYS A 271 -9.08 16.96 -6.73
N TYR A 272 -9.32 17.69 -7.82
CA TYR A 272 -8.26 18.19 -8.68
C TYR A 272 -8.42 19.68 -9.00
N ILE A 273 -7.38 20.45 -8.73
CA ILE A 273 -7.27 21.86 -9.07
C ILE A 273 -6.30 22.02 -10.23
N SER A 274 -6.85 22.33 -11.40
CA SER A 274 -6.04 22.64 -12.58
C SER A 274 -5.34 23.98 -12.45
N LEU A 275 -4.11 24.06 -12.94
CA LEU A 275 -3.34 25.30 -12.90
C LEU A 275 -3.97 26.41 -13.75
N VAL A 276 -4.61 26.03 -14.88
CA VAL A 276 -5.34 26.96 -15.74
C VAL A 276 -6.50 27.61 -14.99
N GLY A 277 -7.22 26.86 -14.15
CA GLY A 277 -8.34 27.40 -13.38
C GLY A 277 -7.92 28.36 -12.27
N LEU A 278 -6.65 28.33 -11.85
CA LEU A 278 -6.08 29.28 -10.89
C LEU A 278 -5.67 30.62 -11.54
N ASN A 279 -5.71 30.72 -12.86
CA ASN A 279 -5.29 31.89 -13.61
C ASN A 279 -6.42 32.93 -13.80
N ILE A 280 -7.15 33.26 -12.74
CA ILE A 280 -8.39 34.08 -12.84
C ILE A 280 -8.07 35.53 -13.22
N ASN A 281 -6.92 36.05 -12.79
CA ASN A 281 -6.58 37.47 -12.88
C ASN A 281 -5.66 37.82 -14.06
N GLN A 282 -5.19 36.85 -14.85
CA GLN A 282 -4.30 37.14 -15.97
C GLN A 282 -5.08 37.09 -17.29
N LYS A 283 -4.96 38.15 -18.09
CA LYS A 283 -5.71 38.34 -19.34
C LYS A 283 -5.33 37.37 -20.47
N ASN A 284 -4.21 36.64 -20.33
CA ASN A 284 -3.67 35.76 -21.36
C ASN A 284 -3.68 34.30 -20.89
N ASN A 285 -3.89 33.39 -21.84
CA ASN A 285 -3.69 31.96 -21.61
C ASN A 285 -2.23 31.70 -21.23
N LEU A 286 -2.02 31.01 -20.11
CA LEU A 286 -0.69 30.62 -19.66
C LEU A 286 -0.07 29.59 -20.61
N GLY A 287 1.16 29.84 -21.05
CA GLY A 287 1.99 28.85 -21.72
C GLY A 287 2.52 27.79 -20.76
N SER A 288 3.05 26.69 -21.31
CA SER A 288 3.53 25.54 -20.51
C SER A 288 4.61 25.92 -19.47
N ASN A 289 5.52 26.84 -19.82
CA ASN A 289 6.58 27.30 -18.92
C ASN A 289 6.02 28.10 -17.74
N GLU A 290 4.99 28.92 -17.98
CA GLU A 290 4.36 29.74 -16.95
C GLU A 290 3.55 28.87 -16.00
N LEU A 291 2.85 27.86 -16.52
CA LEU A 291 2.17 26.84 -15.71
C LEU A 291 3.17 26.07 -14.85
N GLU A 292 4.32 25.67 -15.38
CA GLU A 292 5.35 24.98 -14.59
C GLU A 292 5.88 25.87 -13.45
N ASN A 293 6.13 27.16 -13.74
CA ASN A 293 6.56 28.10 -12.72
C ASN A 293 5.50 28.29 -11.64
N LEU A 294 4.23 28.40 -12.01
CA LEU A 294 3.12 28.45 -11.08
C LEU A 294 3.07 27.18 -10.20
N ASP A 295 3.19 25.99 -10.78
CA ASP A 295 3.19 24.71 -10.05
C ASP A 295 4.32 24.67 -9.00
N LYS A 296 5.52 25.14 -9.36
CA LYS A 296 6.68 25.24 -8.44
C LYS A 296 6.46 26.26 -7.31
N VAL A 297 5.75 27.36 -7.57
CA VAL A 297 5.39 28.35 -6.55
C VAL A 297 4.38 27.74 -5.57
N LEU A 298 3.32 27.11 -6.08
CA LEU A 298 2.28 26.47 -5.28
C LEU A 298 2.82 25.35 -4.39
N GLU A 299 3.85 24.62 -4.84
CA GLU A 299 4.52 23.60 -4.04
C GLU A 299 5.05 24.15 -2.70
N LYS A 300 5.55 25.39 -2.70
CA LYS A 300 6.18 26.07 -1.56
C LYS A 300 5.22 26.94 -0.75
N GLU A 301 4.02 27.16 -1.26
CA GLU A 301 3.03 27.99 -0.58
C GLU A 301 2.51 27.30 0.69
N ASN A 302 2.28 28.09 1.73
CA ASN A 302 1.70 27.58 2.97
C ASN A 302 0.22 27.19 2.73
N GLU A 303 -0.27 26.21 3.49
CA GLU A 303 -1.62 25.66 3.31
C GLU A 303 -2.71 26.73 3.48
N GLU A 304 -2.59 27.65 4.44
CA GLU A 304 -3.62 28.66 4.71
C GLU A 304 -3.80 29.64 3.54
N SER A 305 -2.70 30.16 2.98
CA SER A 305 -2.74 31.02 1.79
C SER A 305 -3.25 30.26 0.57
N LEU A 306 -2.79 29.01 0.40
CA LEU A 306 -3.17 28.16 -0.71
C LEU A 306 -4.68 27.89 -0.73
N LEU A 307 -5.28 27.55 0.42
CA LEU A 307 -6.72 27.30 0.53
C LEU A 307 -7.57 28.55 0.21
N LYS A 308 -7.05 29.76 0.44
CA LYS A 308 -7.73 31.03 0.12
C LYS A 308 -7.64 31.40 -1.36
N ARG A 309 -6.82 30.73 -2.18
CA ARG A 309 -6.72 31.03 -3.61
C ARG A 309 -8.06 30.80 -4.30
N GLN A 310 -8.44 31.77 -5.12
CA GLN A 310 -9.60 31.64 -5.99
C GLN A 310 -9.30 30.64 -7.10
N TYR A 311 -10.31 29.83 -7.42
CA TYR A 311 -10.27 28.86 -8.49
C TYR A 311 -11.52 29.01 -9.36
N SER A 312 -11.30 28.99 -10.68
CA SER A 312 -12.37 29.09 -11.67
C SER A 312 -12.45 27.81 -12.49
N TYR A 313 -13.68 27.40 -12.79
CA TYR A 313 -13.95 26.22 -13.60
C TYR A 313 -15.22 26.39 -14.41
N TRP A 314 -15.25 25.73 -15.58
CA TRP A 314 -16.42 25.73 -16.44
C TRP A 314 -17.44 24.68 -15.96
N SER A 315 -18.63 25.13 -15.56
CA SER A 315 -19.75 24.24 -15.24
C SER A 315 -20.50 23.89 -16.53
N LYS A 316 -20.42 22.61 -16.94
CA LYS A 316 -21.19 22.11 -18.11
C LYS A 316 -22.70 22.21 -17.90
N GLU A 317 -23.16 21.93 -16.69
CA GLU A 317 -24.59 21.95 -16.32
C GLU A 317 -25.16 23.36 -16.40
N ASN A 318 -24.48 24.33 -15.79
CA ASN A 318 -24.93 25.72 -15.76
C ASN A 318 -24.47 26.55 -16.97
N LYS A 319 -23.67 25.95 -17.87
CA LYS A 319 -23.04 26.60 -19.04
C LYS A 319 -22.38 27.95 -18.70
N LYS A 320 -21.73 28.03 -17.54
CA LYS A 320 -21.04 29.23 -17.05
C LYS A 320 -19.76 28.89 -16.31
N THR A 321 -18.84 29.86 -16.28
CA THR A 321 -17.68 29.81 -15.40
C THR A 321 -18.12 30.12 -13.98
N ASN A 322 -17.81 29.22 -13.04
CA ASN A 322 -17.98 29.45 -11.62
C ASN A 322 -16.64 29.83 -11.00
N ILE A 323 -16.68 30.62 -9.94
CA ILE A 323 -15.53 30.99 -9.11
C ILE A 323 -15.80 30.47 -7.70
N THR A 324 -14.80 29.85 -7.09
CA THR A 324 -14.80 29.29 -5.74
C THR A 324 -13.40 29.43 -5.15
N THR A 325 -13.12 28.83 -4.00
CA THR A 325 -11.77 28.73 -3.43
C THR A 325 -11.29 27.28 -3.38
N ILE A 326 -9.98 27.08 -3.31
CA ILE A 326 -9.40 25.74 -3.10
C ILE A 326 -9.93 25.13 -1.79
N GLY A 327 -10.07 25.95 -0.73
CA GLY A 327 -10.62 25.54 0.55
C GLY A 327 -12.07 25.06 0.49
N GLU A 328 -12.93 25.76 -0.26
CA GLU A 328 -14.32 25.33 -0.49
C GLU A 328 -14.37 23.98 -1.21
N ILE A 329 -13.52 23.76 -2.22
CA ILE A 329 -13.45 22.47 -2.93
C ILE A 329 -13.02 21.34 -1.98
N LEU A 330 -12.02 21.58 -1.14
CA LEU A 330 -11.57 20.60 -0.14
C LEU A 330 -12.71 20.26 0.84
N ASN A 331 -13.37 21.27 1.39
CA ASN A 331 -14.46 21.10 2.35
C ASN A 331 -15.65 20.36 1.73
N ASN A 332 -16.02 20.70 0.49
CA ASN A 332 -17.06 19.99 -0.24
C ASN A 332 -16.70 18.51 -0.44
N GLY A 333 -15.42 18.20 -0.71
CA GLY A 333 -14.93 16.82 -0.77
C GLY A 333 -15.06 16.09 0.57
N ILE A 334 -14.77 16.76 1.69
CA ILE A 334 -14.93 16.21 3.04
C ILE A 334 -16.40 15.89 3.33
N ASP A 335 -17.31 16.80 3.02
CA ASP A 335 -18.75 16.61 3.21
C ASP A 335 -19.29 15.46 2.35
N GLN A 336 -18.83 15.38 1.10
CA GLN A 336 -19.17 14.32 0.16
C GLN A 336 -18.71 12.95 0.67
N LEU A 337 -17.45 12.84 1.08
CA LEU A 337 -16.86 11.63 1.65
C LEU A 337 -17.62 11.17 2.92
N ASN A 338 -17.91 12.09 3.83
CA ASN A 338 -18.71 11.82 5.03
C ASN A 338 -20.10 11.26 4.68
N SER A 339 -20.73 11.81 3.65
CA SER A 339 -22.02 11.29 3.16
C SER A 339 -21.88 9.89 2.57
N TYR A 340 -20.82 9.59 1.82
CA TYR A 340 -20.58 8.28 1.24
C TYR A 340 -20.34 7.23 2.31
N MET A 341 -19.48 7.50 3.29
CA MET A 341 -19.21 6.58 4.40
C MET A 341 -20.48 6.20 5.17
N LYS A 342 -21.35 7.18 5.45
CA LYS A 342 -22.66 6.95 6.09
C LYS A 342 -23.62 6.11 5.25
N VAL A 343 -23.51 6.14 3.93
CA VAL A 343 -24.35 5.33 3.02
C VAL A 343 -23.78 3.93 2.89
N ILE A 344 -22.47 3.80 2.73
CA ILE A 344 -21.75 2.52 2.64
C ILE A 344 -22.00 1.70 3.91
N SER A 345 -21.94 2.31 5.09
CA SER A 345 -22.17 1.61 6.37
C SER A 345 -23.57 1.01 6.55
N LYS A 346 -24.55 1.38 5.71
CA LYS A 346 -25.89 0.77 5.67
C LYS A 346 -25.92 -0.59 4.95
N GLY A 347 -24.81 -0.99 4.33
CA GLY A 347 -24.70 -2.25 3.60
C GLY A 347 -25.34 -2.19 2.22
N LYS A 348 -25.78 -3.35 1.71
CA LYS A 348 -26.36 -3.48 0.36
C LYS A 348 -27.75 -2.86 0.29
N ALA A 349 -27.97 -2.02 -0.72
CA ALA A 349 -29.31 -1.55 -1.06
C ALA A 349 -30.15 -2.72 -1.60
N THR A 350 -31.36 -2.89 -1.07
CA THR A 350 -32.32 -3.91 -1.55
C THR A 350 -32.88 -3.55 -2.92
N ASN A 351 -33.07 -2.26 -3.15
CA ASN A 351 -33.56 -1.68 -4.39
C ASN A 351 -33.20 -0.18 -4.45
N TYR A 352 -33.73 0.54 -5.44
CA TYR A 352 -33.50 1.97 -5.59
C TYR A 352 -34.15 2.86 -4.53
N SER A 353 -34.96 2.31 -3.62
CA SER A 353 -35.68 3.05 -2.58
C SER A 353 -34.96 3.00 -1.22
N SER A 354 -34.07 2.02 -1.00
CA SER A 354 -33.22 1.92 0.18
C SER A 354 -31.84 2.52 -0.08
N SER A 355 -31.34 3.37 0.83
CA SER A 355 -29.95 3.83 0.75
C SER A 355 -28.97 2.70 1.06
N GLY A 356 -27.85 2.66 0.35
CA GLY A 356 -26.80 1.67 0.52
C GLY A 356 -25.96 1.47 -0.74
N ILE A 357 -25.12 0.45 -0.73
CA ILE A 357 -24.30 0.05 -1.88
C ILE A 357 -25.19 -0.61 -2.93
N PHE A 358 -25.09 -0.12 -4.17
CA PHE A 358 -25.77 -0.68 -5.34
C PHE A 358 -24.76 -0.92 -6.45
N ASP A 359 -23.84 -1.86 -6.20
CA ASP A 359 -22.79 -2.24 -7.13
C ASP A 359 -22.70 -3.77 -7.22
N ARG A 360 -22.75 -4.31 -8.45
CA ARG A 360 -22.70 -5.76 -8.70
C ARG A 360 -21.32 -6.36 -8.48
N ARG A 361 -20.26 -5.54 -8.49
CA ARG A 361 -18.86 -5.95 -8.31
C ARG A 361 -18.53 -6.23 -6.85
N ILE A 362 -19.42 -5.88 -5.91
CA ILE A 362 -19.23 -6.07 -4.48
C ILE A 362 -20.29 -7.00 -3.91
N LYS A 363 -19.82 -8.04 -3.21
CA LYS A 363 -20.62 -8.85 -2.30
C LYS A 363 -20.55 -8.25 -0.90
N VAL A 364 -21.72 -7.86 -0.37
CA VAL A 364 -21.88 -7.37 1.00
C VAL A 364 -22.43 -8.49 1.87
N SER A 365 -21.76 -8.81 2.96
CA SER A 365 -22.18 -9.84 3.92
C SER A 365 -22.23 -9.24 5.33
N LYS A 366 -23.12 -9.73 6.20
CA LYS A 366 -23.11 -9.32 7.61
C LYS A 366 -21.82 -9.80 8.29
N SER A 367 -21.30 -9.00 9.21
CA SER A 367 -20.08 -9.32 9.95
C SER A 367 -20.10 -8.69 11.34
N ASN A 368 -19.07 -9.00 12.13
CA ASN A 368 -18.72 -8.19 13.29
C ASN A 368 -18.43 -6.74 12.87
N PRO A 369 -18.54 -5.78 13.81
CA PRO A 369 -18.24 -4.38 13.53
C PRO A 369 -16.83 -4.19 12.95
N ASN A 370 -16.79 -3.50 11.82
CA ASN A 370 -15.59 -3.11 11.08
C ASN A 370 -15.55 -1.59 10.95
N LYS A 371 -14.43 -1.06 10.44
CA LYS A 371 -14.24 0.38 10.23
C LYS A 371 -14.18 0.74 8.75
N LEU A 372 -14.85 1.82 8.39
CA LEU A 372 -14.62 2.58 7.18
C LEU A 372 -13.72 3.75 7.54
N LYS A 373 -12.60 3.88 6.85
CA LYS A 373 -11.67 5.01 6.91
C LYS A 373 -11.83 5.83 5.64
N GLY A 374 -11.66 7.14 5.74
CA GLY A 374 -11.86 8.03 4.61
C GLY A 374 -10.75 9.07 4.52
N PHE A 375 -10.27 9.29 3.29
CA PHE A 375 -9.38 10.39 2.98
C PHE A 375 -9.87 11.19 1.78
N VAL A 376 -9.82 12.51 1.90
CA VAL A 376 -9.89 13.40 0.74
C VAL A 376 -8.48 13.69 0.27
N VAL A 377 -8.19 13.43 -1.00
CA VAL A 377 -6.91 13.74 -1.66
C VAL A 377 -7.14 14.85 -2.67
N LEU A 378 -6.57 16.02 -2.38
CA LEU A 378 -6.65 17.21 -3.22
C LEU A 378 -5.33 17.44 -3.92
N VAL A 379 -5.30 17.25 -5.23
CA VAL A 379 -4.12 17.53 -6.05
C VAL A 379 -4.27 18.90 -6.70
N ILE A 380 -3.23 19.72 -6.60
CA ILE A 380 -3.16 21.06 -7.15
C ILE A 380 -1.96 21.10 -8.11
N GLY A 381 -2.24 21.24 -9.41
CA GLY A 381 -1.23 21.01 -10.43
C GLY A 381 -0.70 19.58 -10.39
N PHE A 382 0.62 19.38 -10.40
CA PHE A 382 1.23 18.05 -10.21
C PHE A 382 2.16 17.96 -8.99
N ARG A 383 2.53 19.10 -8.40
CA ARG A 383 3.53 19.14 -7.32
C ARG A 383 2.94 19.20 -5.93
N ARG A 384 1.79 19.85 -5.78
CA ARG A 384 1.17 20.10 -4.48
C ARG A 384 0.01 19.14 -4.28
N ILE A 385 0.09 18.36 -3.20
CA ILE A 385 -0.97 17.45 -2.78
C ILE A 385 -1.30 17.78 -1.33
N LEU A 386 -2.57 18.10 -1.07
CA LEU A 386 -3.13 18.20 0.27
C LEU A 386 -4.00 16.96 0.52
N TRP A 387 -4.15 16.58 1.78
CA TRP A 387 -5.06 15.52 2.15
C TRP A 387 -5.66 15.80 3.53
N LYS A 388 -6.85 15.26 3.78
CA LYS A 388 -7.51 15.28 5.09
C LYS A 388 -8.13 13.91 5.35
N SER A 389 -7.95 13.38 6.55
CA SER A 389 -8.75 12.26 7.04
C SER A 389 -10.09 12.76 7.58
N VAL A 390 -11.10 11.90 7.54
CA VAL A 390 -12.38 12.11 8.22
C VAL A 390 -12.57 11.06 9.30
N ASP A 391 -13.53 11.27 10.19
CA ASP A 391 -13.80 10.34 11.28
C ASP A 391 -14.19 8.96 10.77
N ASP A 392 -13.65 7.92 11.42
CA ASP A 392 -14.00 6.53 11.16
C ASP A 392 -15.51 6.30 11.28
N VAL A 393 -16.08 5.54 10.35
CA VAL A 393 -17.48 5.08 10.43
C VAL A 393 -17.53 3.58 10.68
N THR A 394 -18.21 3.17 11.75
CA THR A 394 -18.45 1.75 12.04
C THR A 394 -19.45 1.14 11.05
N THR A 395 -19.18 -0.09 10.62
CA THR A 395 -20.03 -0.86 9.70
C THR A 395 -20.15 -2.31 10.15
N ASN A 396 -21.35 -2.90 10.12
CA ASN A 396 -21.59 -4.30 10.50
C ASN A 396 -21.58 -5.24 9.28
N TYR A 397 -20.75 -4.89 8.30
CA TYR A 397 -20.68 -5.57 7.02
C TYR A 397 -19.23 -5.78 6.60
N THR A 398 -19.01 -6.89 5.89
CA THR A 398 -17.82 -7.14 5.09
C THR A 398 -18.12 -6.91 3.62
N TYR A 399 -17.13 -6.37 2.91
CA TYR A 399 -17.17 -6.07 1.49
C TYR A 399 -16.11 -6.90 0.78
N ASN A 400 -16.52 -7.70 -0.20
CA ASN A 400 -15.63 -8.52 -1.01
C ASN A 400 -15.91 -8.27 -2.49
N LYS A 401 -14.84 -8.24 -3.30
CA LYS A 401 -14.96 -8.18 -4.75
C LYS A 401 -15.48 -9.51 -5.28
N VAL A 402 -16.39 -9.46 -6.27
CA VAL A 402 -16.96 -10.63 -6.97
C VAL A 402 -16.13 -11.01 -8.16
#